data_AF-A0A180FEY3-F1
#
_entry.id   AF-A0A180FEY3-F1
#
_cell.length_a   1.000
_cell.length_b   1.000
_cell.length_c   1.000
_cell.angle_alpha   90.00
_cell.angle_beta   90.00
_cell.angle_gamma   90.00
#
_symmetry.space_group_name_H-M   'P 1'
#
loop_
_entity.id
_entity.type
_entity.pdbx_description
1 polymer ?
#
loop_
_entity_poly.entity_id
_entity_poly.type
_entity_poly.pdbx_seq_one_letter_code
_entity_poly.pdbx_strand_id
1 'polypeptide(L)' 'MNISEFASNLPDRRQEFKIRHLSAGIIFITVAAVICGAEDWDDIGYSGHCRESFFRRCLLLPDGNPSHDTFNRFFSVF' A
#
# COMPACT_ATOMS: atom_id res chain seq x y z
N MET A 1 -19.45 -0.55 -1.08
CA MET A 1 -18.12 0.08 -1.01
C MET A 1 -17.07 -1.01 -1.00
N ASN A 2 -16.23 -1.06 -2.04
CA ASN A 2 -15.04 -1.93 -2.05
C ASN A 2 -13.79 -1.10 -1.68
N ILE A 3 -12.65 -1.75 -1.47
CA ILE A 3 -11.45 -1.07 -0.99
C ILE A 3 -10.93 0.02 -1.94
N SER A 4 -11.12 -0.17 -3.25
CA SER A 4 -10.70 0.81 -4.26
C SER A 4 -11.54 2.07 -4.16
N GLU A 5 -12.86 1.93 -4.02
CA GLU A 5 -13.78 3.04 -3.84
C GLU A 5 -13.52 3.80 -2.53
N PHE A 6 -13.23 3.07 -1.45
CA PHE A 6 -12.81 3.68 -0.19
C PHE A 6 -11.50 4.46 -0.35
N ALA A 7 -10.48 3.86 -0.98
CA ALA A 7 -9.16 4.45 -1.16
C ALA A 7 -9.16 5.69 -2.07
N SER A 8 -10.06 5.76 -3.06
CA SER A 8 -10.24 6.93 -3.92
C SER A 8 -10.86 8.13 -3.21
N ASN A 9 -11.56 7.91 -2.09
CA ASN A 9 -12.16 8.98 -1.29
C ASN A 9 -11.21 9.53 -0.21
N LEU A 10 -10.06 8.88 0.01
CA LEU A 10 -9.07 9.35 0.97
C LEU A 10 -8.16 10.42 0.34
N PRO A 11 -7.92 11.54 1.03
CA PRO A 11 -6.95 12.53 0.56
C PRO A 11 -5.54 11.94 0.62
N ASP A 12 -4.86 11.93 -0.51
CA ASP A 12 -3.46 11.53 -0.58
C ASP A 12 -2.57 12.70 -0.14
N ARG A 13 -1.98 12.58 1.05
CA ARG A 13 -1.12 13.62 1.64
C ARG A 13 0.34 13.50 1.21
N ARG A 14 0.69 12.51 0.40
CA ARG A 14 2.04 12.37 -0.14
C ARG A 14 2.36 13.55 -1.05
N GLN A 15 3.63 13.91 -1.12
CA GLN A 15 4.13 14.90 -2.08
C GLN A 15 3.82 14.43 -3.50
N GLU A 16 3.28 15.30 -4.38
CA GLU A 16 2.80 14.93 -5.72
C GLU A 16 3.83 14.11 -6.53
N PHE A 17 5.11 14.51 -6.50
CA PHE A 17 6.19 13.83 -7.21
C PHE A 17 6.59 12.45 -6.61
N LYS A 18 6.04 12.09 -5.44
CA LYS A 18 6.20 10.79 -4.77
C LYS A 18 4.96 9.90 -4.89
N ILE A 19 3.91 10.34 -5.60
CA ILE A 19 2.72 9.54 -5.87
C ILE A 19 2.97 8.67 -7.11
N ARG A 20 3.56 7.49 -6.89
CA ARG A 20 3.76 6.45 -7.92
C ARG A 20 2.76 5.31 -7.75
N HIS A 21 2.61 4.86 -6.51
CA HIS A 21 1.72 3.75 -6.18
C HIS A 21 0.32 4.23 -5.83
N LEU A 22 -0.71 3.52 -6.32
CA LEU A 22 -2.12 3.78 -6.03
C LEU A 22 -2.43 3.57 -4.54
N SER A 23 -3.24 4.47 -3.97
CA SER A 23 -3.68 4.40 -2.56
C SER A 23 -4.38 3.08 -2.24
N ALA A 24 -5.17 2.54 -3.16
CA ALA A 24 -5.84 1.25 -3.02
C ALA A 24 -4.85 0.10 -2.80
N GLY A 25 -3.74 0.09 -3.55
CA GLY A 25 -2.70 -0.92 -3.41
C GLY A 25 -1.98 -0.82 -2.07
N ILE A 26 -1.64 0.40 -1.67
CA ILE A 26 -1.00 0.68 -0.37
C ILE A 26 -1.89 0.18 0.77
N ILE A 27 -3.16 0.57 0.80
CA ILE A 27 -4.09 0.20 1.87
C ILE A 27 -4.32 -1.31 1.91
N PHE A 28 -4.55 -1.95 0.75
CA PHE A 28 -4.81 -3.38 0.71
C PHE A 28 -3.60 -4.19 1.19
N ILE A 29 -2.39 -3.85 0.74
CA ILE A 29 -1.16 -4.55 1.14
C ILE A 29 -0.93 -4.37 2.64
N THR A 30 -1.10 -3.16 3.18
CA THR A 30 -0.99 -2.90 4.62
C THR A 30 -1.98 -3.73 5.42
N VAL A 31 -3.28 -3.71 5.08
CA VAL A 31 -4.29 -4.50 5.80
C VAL A 31 -3.99 -6.00 5.74
N ALA A 32 -3.64 -6.51 4.56
CA ALA A 32 -3.29 -7.92 4.39
C ALA A 32 -2.04 -8.32 5.22
N ALA A 33 -1.02 -7.46 5.25
CA ALA A 33 0.19 -7.69 6.02
C ALA A 33 -0.07 -7.65 7.53
N VAL A 34 -0.80 -6.66 8.04
CA VAL A 34 -1.15 -6.53 9.46
C VAL A 34 -1.99 -7.71 9.95
N ILE A 35 -2.96 -8.18 9.16
CA ILE A 35 -3.72 -9.41 9.48
C ILE A 35 -2.80 -10.63 9.58
N CYS A 36 -1.71 -10.66 8.81
CA CYS A 36 -0.70 -11.72 8.85
C CYS A 36 0.38 -11.52 9.93
N GLY A 37 0.26 -10.50 10.77
CA GLY A 37 1.19 -10.25 11.88
C GLY A 37 2.38 -9.34 11.55
N ALA A 38 2.32 -8.54 10.49
CA ALA A 38 3.32 -7.48 10.27
C ALA A 38 3.22 -6.41 11.36
N GLU A 39 4.34 -6.05 11.97
CA GLU A 39 4.39 -5.09 13.09
C GLU A 39 4.91 -3.70 12.69
N ASP A 40 5.67 -3.61 11.61
CA ASP A 40 6.25 -2.36 11.13
C ASP A 40 6.16 -2.18 9.59
N TRP A 41 6.68 -1.06 9.09
CA TRP A 41 6.66 -0.73 7.66
C TRP A 41 7.55 -1.64 6.84
N ASP A 42 8.65 -2.15 7.41
CA ASP A 42 9.56 -3.07 6.76
C ASP A 42 8.90 -4.43 6.57
N ASP A 43 8.20 -4.95 7.58
CA ASP A 43 7.40 -6.16 7.50
C ASP A 43 6.30 -6.04 6.44
N ILE A 44 5.62 -4.88 6.36
CA ILE A 44 4.61 -4.62 5.34
C ILE A 44 5.23 -4.62 3.94
N GLY A 45 6.35 -3.93 3.77
CA GLY A 45 7.09 -3.91 2.51
C GLY A 45 7.56 -5.30 2.09
N TYR A 46 8.07 -6.08 3.04
CA TYR A 46 8.49 -7.46 2.86
C TYR A 46 7.33 -8.38 2.45
N SER A 47 6.19 -8.30 3.15
CA SER A 47 4.97 -9.04 2.82
C SER A 47 4.48 -8.74 1.40
N GLY A 48 4.50 -7.45 1.01
CA GLY A 48 4.23 -6.99 -0.35
C GLY A 48 5.11 -7.67 -1.39
N HIS A 49 6.41 -7.73 -1.14
CA HIS A 49 7.40 -8.35 -2.04
C HIS A 49 7.24 -9.86 -2.12
N CYS A 50 7.16 -10.56 -0.99
CA CYS A 50 7.03 -12.01 -0.94
C CYS A 50 5.76 -12.53 -1.61
N ARG A 51 4.71 -11.70 -1.67
CA ARG A 51 3.39 -12.08 -2.17
C ARG A 51 2.97 -11.23 -3.38
N GLU A 52 3.92 -10.64 -4.10
CA GLU A 52 3.62 -9.74 -5.23
C GLU A 52 2.72 -10.41 -6.29
N SER A 53 2.98 -11.68 -6.61
CA SER A 53 2.17 -12.45 -7.56
C SER A 53 0.72 -12.64 -7.12
N PHE A 54 0.48 -12.75 -5.81
CA PHE A 54 -0.87 -12.76 -5.24
C PHE A 54 -1.53 -11.38 -5.37
N PHE A 55 -0.82 -10.33 -4.98
CA PHE A 55 -1.36 -8.96 -5.02
C PHE A 55 -1.68 -8.49 -6.44
N ARG A 56 -0.87 -8.83 -7.44
CA ARG A 56 -1.15 -8.51 -8.86
C ARG A 56 -2.43 -9.15 -9.40
N ARG A 57 -2.95 -10.22 -8.77
CA ARG A 57 -4.26 -10.80 -9.13
C ARG A 57 -5.45 -10.00 -8.59
N CYS A 58 -5.22 -9.22 -7.53
CA CYS A 58 -6.27 -8.48 -6.84
C CYS A 58 -6.17 -6.96 -7.06
N LEU A 59 -5.00 -6.45 -7.43
CA LEU A 59 -4.68 -5.02 -7.46
C LEU A 59 -3.94 -4.64 -8.75
N LEU A 60 -4.13 -3.39 -9.17
CA LEU A 60 -3.29 -2.76 -10.19
C LEU A 60 -2.04 -2.18 -9.53
N LEU A 61 -0.87 -2.71 -9.87
CA LEU A 61 0.44 -2.28 -9.37
C LEU A 61 1.32 -1.79 -10.54
N PRO A 62 1.08 -0.56 -11.05
CA PRO A 62 1.78 -0.05 -12.23
C PRO A 62 3.29 0.08 -12.00
N ASP A 63 3.69 0.56 -10.83
CA ASP A 63 5.09 0.71 -10.40
C ASP A 63 5.55 -0.45 -9.48
N GLY A 64 4.86 -1.58 -9.51
CA GLY A 64 5.15 -2.72 -8.65
C GLY A 64 4.82 -2.50 -7.17
N ASN A 65 5.47 -3.28 -6.32
CA ASN A 65 5.24 -3.24 -4.87
C ASN A 65 5.78 -1.93 -4.26
N PRO A 66 5.01 -1.23 -3.41
CA PRO A 66 5.52 -0.07 -2.69
C PRO A 66 6.64 -0.45 -1.71
N SER A 67 7.58 0.47 -1.48
CA SER A 67 8.59 0.34 -0.42
C SER A 67 8.01 0.64 0.97
N HIS A 68 8.68 0.22 2.06
CA HIS A 68 8.33 0.60 3.45
C HIS A 68 8.13 2.11 3.60
N ASP A 69 8.98 2.87 2.92
CA ASP A 69 9.01 4.33 2.85
C ASP A 69 7.71 4.90 2.26
N THR A 70 7.13 4.20 1.29
CA THR A 70 5.89 4.61 0.65
C THR A 70 4.70 4.39 1.59
N PHE A 71 4.68 3.27 2.30
CA PHE A 71 3.66 3.01 3.33
C PHE A 71 3.75 4.05 4.44
N ASN A 72 4.95 4.29 4.97
CA ASN A 72 5.18 5.28 6.00
C ASN A 72 4.68 6.66 5.57
N ARG A 73 5.04 7.13 4.36
CA ARG A 73 4.59 8.43 3.84
C ARG A 73 3.08 8.53 3.65
N PHE A 74 2.40 7.44 3.31
CA PHE A 74 0.95 7.46 3.09
C PHE A 74 0.17 7.52 4.40
N PHE A 75 0.62 6.78 5.43
CA PHE A 75 -0.06 6.71 6.73
C PHE A 75 0.43 7.73 7.77
N SER A 76 1.60 8.33 7.57
CA SER A 76 2.09 9.40 8.43
C SER A 76 1.18 10.64 8.32
N VAL A 77 0.80 11.18 9.47
CA VAL A 77 -0.14 12.31 9.55
C VAL A 77 0.54 13.65 9.30
N PHE A 78 1.88 13.72 9.26
CA PHE A 78 2.67 14.93 8.97
C PHE A 78 3.99 14.60 8.28
#